data_AF-A0A349BRL2-F1
#
_entry.id   AF-A0A349BRL2-F1
#
_cell.length_a   1.000
_cell.length_b   1.000
_cell.length_c   1.000
_cell.angle_alpha   90.00
_cell.angle_beta   90.00
_cell.angle_gamma   90.00
#
_symmetry.space_group_name_H-M   'P 1'
#
loop_
_entity.id
_entity.type
_entity.pdbx_description
1 polymer ?
#
loop_
_entity_poly.entity_id
_entity_poly.type
_entity_poly.pdbx_seq_one_letter_code
_entity_poly.pdbx_strand_id
1 'polypeptide(L)'
;HPSYPDREYFGRRSLKLTPKELQKSIENQLIALLRELNSNKLHHIKPHGALYHDSSRDRKVAKTLIAAAKSLCPSVVFITAPGSLFGKIAENKGFEIWEETFLDRAYQDDGLLVPRNQQGAILQSTAQLNERFYNLVVHQRIKTISNQWISVKSDTICVHGDHPNASQNLKFVLEKFQESNTSIHDA
;
A
#
# COMPACT_ATOMS: atom_id res chain seq x y z
N HIS A 1 -10.88 0.19 -1.34
CA HIS A 1 -9.71 0.31 -2.23
C HIS A 1 -10.04 1.22 -3.42
N PRO A 2 -10.28 2.53 -3.19
CA PRO A 2 -10.77 3.42 -4.24
C PRO A 2 -9.70 3.68 -5.31
N SER A 3 -10.11 3.80 -6.57
CA SER A 3 -9.26 4.10 -7.72
C SER A 3 -9.74 5.33 -8.51
N TYR A 4 -8.96 5.76 -9.49
CA TYR A 4 -9.51 6.59 -10.57
C TYR A 4 -10.55 5.80 -11.37
N PRO A 5 -11.59 6.47 -11.93
CA PRO A 5 -12.63 5.84 -12.75
C PRO A 5 -12.12 5.45 -14.16
N ASP A 6 -11.10 4.59 -14.22
CA ASP A 6 -10.40 4.16 -15.43
C ASP A 6 -10.45 2.64 -15.55
N ARG A 7 -11.67 2.10 -15.74
CA ARG A 7 -11.91 0.64 -15.73
C ARG A 7 -11.09 -0.10 -16.79
N GLU A 8 -10.93 0.51 -17.97
CA GLU A 8 -10.20 -0.06 -19.11
C GLU A 8 -8.72 -0.32 -18.79
N TYR A 9 -8.09 0.55 -17.97
CA TYR A 9 -6.67 0.44 -17.59
C TYR A 9 -6.51 0.11 -16.11
N PHE A 10 -7.54 -0.46 -15.50
CA PHE A 10 -7.52 -0.94 -14.12
C PHE A 10 -7.13 0.16 -13.10
N GLY A 11 -7.48 1.42 -13.34
CA GLY A 11 -7.15 2.54 -12.43
C GLY A 11 -5.65 2.85 -12.33
N ARG A 12 -4.83 2.41 -13.29
CA ARG A 12 -3.36 2.55 -13.27
C ARG A 12 -2.85 3.82 -13.96
N ARG A 13 -3.71 4.63 -14.57
CA ARG A 13 -3.34 5.93 -15.17
C ARG A 13 -3.83 7.08 -14.30
N SER A 14 -3.01 8.12 -14.19
CA SER A 14 -3.41 9.38 -13.59
C SER A 14 -4.43 10.07 -14.49
N LEU A 15 -5.57 10.46 -13.93
CA LEU A 15 -6.59 11.22 -14.64
C LEU A 15 -6.59 12.67 -14.17
N LYS A 16 -6.72 13.61 -15.12
CA LYS A 16 -6.90 15.03 -14.81
C LYS A 16 -8.37 15.30 -14.50
N LEU A 17 -8.77 15.02 -13.26
CA LEU A 17 -10.10 15.35 -12.74
C LEU A 17 -10.03 16.61 -11.89
N THR A 18 -11.11 17.39 -11.89
CA THR A 18 -11.29 18.43 -10.87
C THR A 18 -11.42 17.80 -9.48
N PRO A 19 -11.11 18.53 -8.39
CA PRO A 19 -11.31 18.01 -7.04
C PRO A 19 -12.74 17.53 -6.77
N LYS A 20 -13.75 18.21 -7.34
CA LYS A 20 -15.16 17.84 -7.19
C LYS A 20 -15.48 16.50 -7.87
N GLU A 21 -15.00 16.30 -9.09
CA GLU A 21 -15.20 15.04 -9.83
C GLU A 21 -14.50 13.87 -9.14
N LEU A 22 -13.25 14.08 -8.72
CA LEU A 22 -12.48 13.06 -8.02
C LEU A 22 -13.13 12.71 -6.67
N GLN A 23 -13.52 13.70 -5.88
CA GLN A 23 -14.23 13.48 -4.61
C GLN A 23 -15.49 12.65 -4.84
N LYS A 24 -16.33 13.05 -5.80
CA LYS A 24 -17.58 12.34 -6.10
C LYS A 24 -17.33 10.91 -6.55
N SER A 25 -16.30 10.68 -7.36
CA SER A 25 -15.91 9.33 -7.80
C SER A 25 -15.49 8.44 -6.61
N ILE A 26 -14.70 8.97 -5.67
CA ILE A 26 -14.27 8.25 -4.48
C ILE A 26 -15.46 7.99 -3.55
N GLU A 27 -16.29 9.00 -3.28
CA GLU A 27 -17.49 8.86 -2.45
C GLU A 27 -18.44 7.79 -2.99
N ASN A 28 -18.67 7.76 -4.31
CA ASN A 28 -19.52 6.74 -4.93
C ASN A 28 -18.97 5.31 -4.70
N GLN A 29 -17.65 5.12 -4.81
CA GLN A 29 -17.01 3.82 -4.54
C GLN A 29 -17.12 3.43 -3.05
N LEU A 30 -16.92 4.38 -2.14
CA LEU A 30 -17.05 4.14 -0.70
C LEU A 30 -18.51 3.82 -0.33
N ILE A 31 -19.48 4.59 -0.81
CA ILE A 31 -20.91 4.36 -0.58
C ILE A 31 -21.34 2.98 -1.10
N ALA A 32 -20.88 2.60 -2.31
CA ALA A 32 -21.18 1.29 -2.87
C ALA A 32 -20.70 0.17 -1.94
N LEU A 33 -19.47 0.25 -1.42
CA LEU A 33 -18.95 -0.73 -0.47
C LEU A 33 -19.70 -0.70 0.86
N LEU A 34 -19.95 0.48 1.43
CA LEU A 34 -20.61 0.63 2.73
C LEU A 34 -22.03 0.05 2.75
N ARG A 35 -22.74 0.05 1.62
CA ARG A 35 -24.07 -0.57 1.50
C ARG A 35 -24.06 -2.08 1.64
N GLU A 36 -22.97 -2.72 1.23
CA GLU A 36 -22.81 -4.18 1.28
C GLU A 36 -22.26 -4.68 2.63
N LEU A 37 -21.84 -3.78 3.52
CA LEU A 37 -21.28 -4.14 4.82
C LEU A 37 -22.41 -4.45 5.82
N ASN A 38 -22.64 -5.74 6.05
CA ASN A 38 -23.76 -6.28 6.85
C ASN A 38 -23.69 -6.06 8.39
N SER A 39 -22.74 -5.27 8.92
CA SER A 39 -22.57 -4.85 10.34
C SER A 39 -21.12 -4.52 10.69
N ASN A 40 -20.17 -4.94 9.84
CA ASN A 40 -18.76 -4.66 10.03
C ASN A 40 -18.41 -3.24 9.61
N LYS A 41 -17.63 -2.54 10.45
CA LYS A 41 -17.07 -1.23 10.11
C LYS A 41 -16.00 -1.40 9.04
N LEU A 42 -15.93 -0.46 8.10
CA LEU A 42 -14.82 -0.39 7.14
C LEU A 42 -13.51 -0.19 7.92
N HIS A 43 -12.61 -1.19 7.86
CA HIS A 43 -11.34 -1.15 8.60
C HIS A 43 -10.39 -0.08 8.06
N HIS A 44 -10.12 -0.11 6.75
CA HIS A 44 -9.14 0.77 6.14
C HIS A 44 -9.53 1.24 4.74
N ILE A 45 -8.94 2.35 4.32
CA ILE A 45 -8.92 2.85 2.95
C ILE A 45 -7.47 2.86 2.46
N LYS A 46 -7.21 2.03 1.45
CA LYS A 46 -5.97 2.02 0.67
C LYS A 46 -6.30 2.48 -0.75
N PRO A 47 -5.78 3.61 -1.26
CA PRO A 47 -5.98 3.99 -2.65
C PRO A 47 -5.36 2.97 -3.60
N HIS A 48 -5.91 2.85 -4.80
CA HIS A 48 -5.44 1.92 -5.82
C HIS A 48 -4.58 2.63 -6.87
N GLY A 49 -3.59 1.91 -7.41
CA GLY A 49 -2.92 2.25 -8.66
C GLY A 49 -2.40 3.68 -8.72
N ALA A 50 -2.78 4.42 -9.76
CA ALA A 50 -2.33 5.80 -9.93
C ALA A 50 -2.81 6.72 -8.81
N LEU A 51 -3.98 6.47 -8.21
CA LEU A 51 -4.49 7.28 -7.10
C LEU A 51 -3.60 7.15 -5.85
N TYR A 52 -3.04 5.95 -5.59
CA TYR A 52 -2.06 5.71 -4.53
C TYR A 52 -0.80 6.54 -4.73
N HIS A 53 -0.25 6.49 -5.94
CA HIS A 53 0.98 7.21 -6.27
C HIS A 53 0.77 8.73 -6.31
N ASP A 54 -0.33 9.21 -6.87
CA ASP A 54 -0.64 10.63 -6.97
C ASP A 54 -0.93 11.23 -5.60
N SER A 55 -1.76 10.58 -4.77
CA SER A 55 -2.04 11.08 -3.41
C SER A 55 -0.77 11.18 -2.57
N SER A 56 0.23 10.32 -2.81
CA SER A 56 1.50 10.35 -2.08
C SER A 56 2.35 11.59 -2.34
N ARG A 57 2.10 12.36 -3.42
CA ARG A 57 2.89 13.54 -3.84
C ARG A 57 2.08 14.80 -4.16
N ASP A 58 0.82 14.67 -4.57
CA ASP A 58 -0.04 15.77 -4.94
C ASP A 58 -0.97 16.16 -3.77
N ARG A 59 -0.76 17.38 -3.27
CA ARG A 59 -1.52 17.93 -2.13
C ARG A 59 -3.02 18.03 -2.40
N LYS A 60 -3.43 18.35 -3.64
CA LYS A 60 -4.84 18.48 -4.02
C LYS A 60 -5.51 17.11 -4.04
N VAL A 61 -4.85 16.11 -4.64
CA VAL A 61 -5.35 14.72 -4.66
C VAL A 61 -5.46 14.17 -3.24
N ALA A 62 -4.43 14.33 -2.41
CA ALA A 62 -4.44 13.91 -1.01
C ALA A 62 -5.60 14.53 -0.22
N LYS A 63 -5.77 15.86 -0.28
CA LYS A 63 -6.86 16.56 0.42
C LYS A 63 -8.24 16.10 -0.05
N THR A 64 -8.39 15.84 -1.36
CA THR A 64 -9.66 15.39 -1.95
C THR A 64 -10.05 14.00 -1.45
N LEU A 65 -9.09 13.07 -1.40
CA LEU A 65 -9.28 11.73 -0.86
C LEU A 65 -9.67 11.77 0.63
N ILE A 66 -8.99 12.60 1.43
CA ILE A 66 -9.31 12.75 2.86
C ILE A 66 -10.71 13.34 3.04
N ALA A 67 -11.09 14.34 2.23
CA ALA A 67 -12.41 14.95 2.29
C ALA A 67 -13.53 13.94 1.99
N ALA A 68 -13.36 13.11 0.95
CA ALA A 68 -14.30 12.05 0.58
C ALA A 68 -14.49 11.03 1.70
N ALA A 69 -13.41 10.65 2.37
CA ALA A 69 -13.46 9.67 3.45
C ALA A 69 -13.97 10.28 4.77
N LYS A 70 -13.65 11.54 5.08
CA LYS A 70 -14.04 12.16 6.36
C LYS A 70 -15.55 12.22 6.57
N SER A 71 -16.32 12.42 5.50
CA SER A 71 -17.79 12.48 5.56
C SER A 71 -18.44 11.10 5.75
N LEU A 72 -17.82 10.04 5.23
CA LEU A 72 -18.41 8.70 5.16
C LEU A 72 -17.81 7.71 6.17
N CYS A 73 -16.51 7.84 6.46
CA CYS A 73 -15.69 6.88 7.19
C CYS A 73 -14.71 7.62 8.15
N PRO A 74 -15.18 8.38 9.16
CA PRO A 74 -14.34 9.26 9.96
C PRO A 74 -13.32 8.54 10.86
N SER A 75 -13.50 7.25 11.14
CA SER A 75 -12.62 6.44 12.02
C SER A 75 -11.83 5.38 11.26
N VAL A 76 -11.65 5.56 9.96
CA VAL A 76 -10.98 4.56 9.10
C VAL A 76 -9.47 4.69 9.19
N VAL A 77 -8.75 3.57 9.12
CA VAL A 77 -7.29 3.60 8.95
C VAL A 77 -6.97 3.94 7.49
N PHE A 78 -6.04 4.87 7.24
CA PHE A 78 -5.49 5.04 5.90
C PHE A 78 -4.21 4.27 5.71
N ILE A 79 -4.15 3.53 4.61
CA ILE A 79 -2.93 2.84 4.18
C ILE A 79 -2.26 3.64 3.07
N THR A 80 -0.97 3.94 3.23
CA THR A 80 -0.21 4.77 2.29
C THR A 80 1.27 4.41 2.25
N ALA A 81 2.02 4.96 1.28
CA ALA A 81 3.46 4.76 1.19
C ALA A 81 4.18 5.41 2.39
N PRO A 82 5.33 4.87 2.83
CA PRO A 82 6.08 5.45 3.93
C PRO A 82 6.44 6.91 3.67
N GLY A 83 6.22 7.77 4.64
CA GLY A 83 6.53 9.20 4.57
C GLY A 83 5.71 10.01 3.56
N SER A 84 4.64 9.45 3.01
CA SER A 84 3.86 10.09 1.93
C SER A 84 3.23 11.40 2.36
N LEU A 85 3.01 12.30 1.39
CA LEU A 85 2.28 13.54 1.62
C LEU A 85 0.85 13.29 2.10
N PHE A 86 0.19 12.26 1.56
CA PHE A 86 -1.16 11.88 1.97
C PHE A 86 -1.21 11.45 3.44
N GLY A 87 -0.30 10.57 3.87
CA GLY A 87 -0.19 10.14 5.27
C GLY A 87 -0.01 11.34 6.20
N LYS A 88 0.95 12.20 5.91
CA LYS A 88 1.21 13.43 6.70
C LYS A 88 -0.01 14.34 6.80
N ILE A 89 -0.75 14.56 5.71
CA ILE A 89 -1.95 15.42 5.74
C ILE A 89 -3.11 14.75 6.50
N ALA A 90 -3.26 13.44 6.34
CA ALA A 90 -4.33 12.67 6.98
C ALA A 90 -4.13 12.54 8.50
N GLU A 91 -2.90 12.29 8.95
CA GLU A 91 -2.52 12.28 10.36
C GLU A 91 -2.81 13.62 11.03
N ASN A 92 -2.42 14.74 10.40
CA ASN A 92 -2.74 16.10 10.86
C ASN A 92 -4.25 16.40 10.92
N LYS A 93 -5.09 15.56 10.29
CA LYS A 93 -6.55 15.65 10.33
C LYS A 93 -7.19 14.65 11.31
N GLY A 94 -6.38 13.93 12.08
CA GLY A 94 -6.81 12.99 13.13
C GLY A 94 -7.08 11.57 12.63
N PHE A 95 -6.64 11.20 11.43
CA PHE A 95 -6.74 9.83 10.95
C PHE A 95 -5.55 8.99 11.41
N GLU A 96 -5.81 7.73 11.75
CA GLU A 96 -4.76 6.74 11.93
C GLU A 96 -4.16 6.33 10.58
N ILE A 97 -2.84 6.28 10.51
CA ILE A 97 -2.09 5.96 9.29
C ILE A 97 -1.28 4.69 9.50
N TRP A 98 -1.41 3.75 8.57
CA TRP A 98 -0.53 2.61 8.43
C TRP A 98 0.33 2.77 7.18
N GLU A 99 1.64 2.74 7.37
CA GLU A 99 2.60 2.79 6.28
C GLU A 99 2.79 1.41 5.66
N GLU A 100 2.70 1.35 4.33
CA GLU A 100 2.71 0.11 3.57
C GLU A 100 4.01 -0.07 2.80
N THR A 101 4.63 -1.22 3.00
CA THR A 101 5.69 -1.70 2.10
C THR A 101 5.18 -2.84 1.23
N PHE A 102 6.02 -3.32 0.30
CA PHE A 102 5.64 -4.28 -0.73
C PHE A 102 6.61 -5.44 -0.72
N LEU A 103 6.08 -6.65 -0.55
CA LEU A 103 6.87 -7.87 -0.52
C LEU A 103 7.51 -8.18 -1.88
N ASP A 104 6.83 -7.83 -2.97
CA ASP A 104 7.14 -8.31 -4.31
C ASP A 104 7.58 -7.19 -5.29
N ARG A 105 7.71 -5.94 -4.85
CA ARG A 105 8.07 -4.80 -5.72
C ARG A 105 9.46 -4.27 -5.44
N ALA A 106 10.28 -4.04 -6.46
CA ALA A 106 11.58 -3.40 -6.26
C ALA A 106 11.44 -1.91 -5.88
N TYR A 107 12.43 -1.42 -5.14
CA TYR A 107 12.51 -0.03 -4.65
C TYR A 107 13.73 0.67 -5.25
N GLN A 108 13.57 1.95 -5.52
CA GLN A 108 14.66 2.87 -5.81
C GLN A 108 15.29 3.37 -4.49
N ASP A 109 16.43 4.04 -4.59
CA ASP A 109 17.18 4.55 -3.43
C ASP A 109 16.46 5.69 -2.69
N ASP A 110 15.53 6.35 -3.36
CA ASP A 110 14.64 7.35 -2.77
C ASP A 110 13.41 6.74 -2.06
N GLY A 111 13.31 5.41 -2.01
CA GLY A 111 12.19 4.69 -1.40
C GLY A 111 10.94 4.57 -2.27
N LEU A 112 10.94 5.11 -3.50
CA LEU A 112 9.84 4.92 -4.45
C LEU A 112 9.92 3.54 -5.08
N LEU A 113 8.77 3.00 -5.48
CA LEU A 113 8.72 1.74 -6.21
C LEU A 113 9.28 1.91 -7.64
N VAL A 114 10.06 0.94 -8.07
CA VAL A 114 10.51 0.82 -9.47
C VAL A 114 9.27 0.68 -10.38
N PRO A 115 9.13 1.49 -11.46
CA PRO A 115 8.01 1.39 -12.39
C PRO A 115 7.79 -0.03 -12.91
N ARG A 116 6.53 -0.48 -12.95
CA ARG A 116 6.19 -1.88 -13.30
C ARG A 116 6.69 -2.35 -14.66
N ASN A 117 6.91 -1.43 -15.60
CA ASN A 117 7.40 -1.73 -16.95
C ASN A 117 8.93 -1.83 -17.05
N GLN A 118 9.66 -1.58 -15.97
CA GLN A 118 11.11 -1.72 -15.95
C GLN A 118 11.52 -3.14 -15.56
N GLN A 119 12.65 -3.60 -16.10
CA GLN A 119 13.24 -4.88 -15.74
C GLN A 119 13.58 -4.91 -14.26
N GLY A 120 13.26 -6.02 -13.59
CA GLY A 120 13.52 -6.18 -12.15
C GLY A 120 12.53 -5.45 -11.24
N ALA A 121 11.47 -4.83 -11.77
CA ALA A 121 10.46 -4.13 -10.96
C ALA A 121 9.66 -5.05 -10.02
N ILE A 122 9.66 -6.36 -10.27
CA ILE A 122 8.94 -7.38 -9.52
C ILE A 122 9.93 -8.47 -9.10
N LEU A 123 9.91 -8.82 -7.82
CA LEU A 123 10.66 -9.93 -7.25
C LEU A 123 9.88 -11.22 -7.50
N GLN A 124 10.55 -12.23 -8.06
CA GLN A 124 9.92 -13.49 -8.45
C GLN A 124 10.37 -14.69 -7.59
N SER A 125 11.60 -14.64 -7.06
CA SER A 125 12.14 -15.78 -6.32
C SER A 125 11.67 -15.80 -4.87
N THR A 126 11.24 -16.97 -4.41
CA THR A 126 10.79 -17.18 -3.02
C THR A 126 11.89 -16.81 -2.01
N ALA A 127 13.16 -17.04 -2.34
CA ALA A 127 14.29 -16.65 -1.50
C ALA A 127 14.38 -15.13 -1.29
N GLN A 128 14.24 -14.34 -2.36
CA GLN A 128 14.23 -12.87 -2.27
C GLN A 128 13.02 -12.36 -1.46
N LEU A 129 11.84 -12.97 -1.63
CA LEU A 129 10.65 -12.61 -0.86
C LEU A 129 10.84 -12.92 0.63
N ASN A 130 11.45 -14.06 0.97
CA ASN A 130 11.74 -14.45 2.35
C ASN A 130 12.75 -13.50 3.03
N GLU A 131 13.88 -13.22 2.37
CA GLU A 131 14.87 -12.25 2.86
C GLU A 131 14.22 -10.89 3.11
N ARG A 132 13.39 -10.44 2.17
CA ARG A 132 12.69 -9.17 2.27
C ARG A 132 11.70 -9.13 3.42
N PHE A 133 10.87 -10.16 3.57
CA PHE A 133 9.89 -10.23 4.64
C PHE A 133 10.57 -10.15 6.00
N TYR A 134 11.62 -10.96 6.21
CA TYR A 134 12.40 -10.93 7.44
C TYR A 134 12.95 -9.54 7.73
N ASN A 135 13.58 -8.88 6.74
CA ASN A 135 14.15 -7.54 6.95
C ASN A 135 13.08 -6.46 7.19
N LEU A 136 11.90 -6.57 6.57
CA LEU A 136 10.80 -5.63 6.82
C LEU A 136 10.27 -5.79 8.25
N VAL A 137 10.05 -7.03 8.69
CA VAL A 137 9.46 -7.30 10.01
C VAL A 137 10.45 -7.05 11.15
N VAL A 138 11.69 -7.54 11.02
CA VAL A 138 12.68 -7.51 12.11
C VAL A 138 13.51 -6.24 12.11
N HIS A 139 13.88 -5.75 10.93
CA HIS A 139 14.87 -4.68 10.79
C HIS A 139 14.30 -3.37 10.26
N GLN A 140 13.01 -3.33 9.87
CA GLN A 140 12.36 -2.14 9.31
C GLN A 140 13.22 -1.49 8.21
N ARG A 141 13.73 -2.33 7.30
CA ARG A 141 14.58 -1.90 6.18
C ARG A 141 14.31 -2.71 4.93
N ILE A 142 14.66 -2.14 3.78
CA ILE A 142 14.50 -2.82 2.50
C ILE A 142 15.72 -2.61 1.60
N LYS A 143 16.02 -3.64 0.80
CA LYS A 143 17.08 -3.59 -0.20
C LYS A 143 16.55 -3.02 -1.50
N THR A 144 17.22 -2.01 -2.03
CA THR A 144 16.86 -1.31 -3.28
C THR A 144 17.43 -2.03 -4.50
N ILE A 145 17.05 -1.60 -5.70
CA ILE A 145 17.53 -2.15 -6.97
C ILE A 145 19.04 -1.93 -7.19
N SER A 146 19.64 -0.96 -6.50
CA SER A 146 21.10 -0.72 -6.50
C SER A 146 21.84 -1.50 -5.41
N ASN A 147 21.14 -2.40 -4.70
CA ASN A 147 21.63 -3.18 -3.55
C ASN A 147 21.92 -2.37 -2.27
N GLN A 148 21.45 -1.11 -2.17
CA GLN A 148 21.53 -0.33 -0.94
C GLN A 148 20.44 -0.71 0.05
N TRP A 149 20.72 -0.56 1.34
CA TRP A 149 19.72 -0.69 2.39
C TRP A 149 19.15 0.68 2.75
N ILE A 150 17.83 0.80 2.72
CA ILE A 150 17.13 2.00 3.20
C ILE A 150 16.23 1.61 4.38
N SER A 151 16.14 2.50 5.38
CA SER A 151 15.20 2.35 6.49
C SER A 151 13.79 2.68 6.01
N VAL A 152 12.82 1.86 6.40
CA VAL A 152 11.41 2.06 6.07
C VAL A 152 10.56 1.69 7.28
N LYS A 153 9.54 2.48 7.58
CA LYS A 153 8.50 2.04 8.52
C LYS A 153 7.44 1.26 7.73
N SER A 154 7.09 0.10 8.23
CA SER A 154 6.12 -0.81 7.64
C SER A 154 5.16 -1.30 8.70
N ASP A 155 3.96 -0.72 8.74
CA ASP A 155 2.85 -1.20 9.58
C ASP A 155 2.10 -2.35 8.88
N THR A 156 2.15 -2.40 7.54
CA THR A 156 1.54 -3.46 6.73
C THR A 156 2.40 -3.80 5.51
N ILE A 157 2.37 -5.06 5.08
CA ILE A 157 3.13 -5.55 3.91
C ILE A 157 2.14 -6.00 2.83
N CYS A 158 2.17 -5.33 1.69
CA CYS A 158 1.36 -5.68 0.53
C CYS A 158 1.96 -6.88 -0.22
N VAL A 159 1.09 -7.82 -0.58
CA VAL A 159 1.38 -8.96 -1.45
C VAL A 159 0.40 -8.91 -2.61
N HIS A 160 0.90 -8.94 -3.86
CA HIS A 160 0.00 -9.00 -5.00
C HIS A 160 -0.37 -10.46 -5.33
N GLY A 161 -1.65 -10.68 -5.66
CA GLY A 161 -2.17 -11.98 -6.08
C GLY A 161 -2.07 -12.26 -7.59
N ASP A 162 -1.51 -11.34 -8.38
CA ASP A 162 -1.38 -11.49 -9.84
C ASP A 162 -0.21 -12.40 -10.27
N HIS A 163 0.65 -12.81 -9.33
CA HIS A 163 1.71 -13.78 -9.60
C HIS A 163 1.20 -15.22 -9.45
N PRO A 164 1.49 -16.16 -10.38
CA PRO A 164 1.01 -17.55 -10.31
C PRO A 164 1.29 -18.25 -8.97
N ASN A 165 2.43 -17.92 -8.37
CA ASN A 165 2.88 -18.52 -7.11
C ASN A 165 2.65 -17.64 -5.86
N ALA A 166 1.82 -16.60 -5.94
CA ALA A 166 1.65 -15.63 -4.85
C ALA A 166 1.27 -16.29 -3.51
N SER A 167 0.30 -17.20 -3.54
CA SER A 167 -0.18 -17.91 -2.35
C SER A 167 0.88 -18.86 -1.77
N GLN A 168 1.54 -19.67 -2.62
CA GLN A 168 2.60 -20.56 -2.13
C GLN A 168 3.79 -19.77 -1.56
N ASN A 169 4.18 -18.68 -2.21
CA ASN A 169 5.26 -17.82 -1.73
C ASN A 169 4.92 -17.20 -0.39
N LEU A 170 3.71 -16.67 -0.22
CA LEU A 170 3.27 -16.08 1.05
C LEU A 170 3.26 -17.12 2.17
N LYS A 171 2.71 -18.32 1.91
CA LYS A 171 2.69 -19.41 2.88
C LYS A 171 4.12 -19.79 3.32
N PHE A 172 5.01 -20.00 2.37
CA PHE A 172 6.41 -20.34 2.65
C PHE A 172 7.10 -19.28 3.52
N VAL A 173 6.93 -18.01 3.17
CA VAL A 173 7.57 -16.90 3.90
C VAL A 173 7.06 -16.80 5.33
N LEU A 174 5.76 -16.99 5.55
CA LEU A 174 5.16 -16.97 6.90
C LEU A 174 5.64 -18.15 7.75
N GLU A 175 5.66 -19.36 7.18
CA GLU A 175 6.17 -20.57 7.87
C GLU A 175 7.64 -20.42 8.25
N LYS A 176 8.48 -19.95 7.31
CA LYS A 176 9.90 -19.70 7.58
C LYS A 176 10.15 -18.64 8.63
N PHE A 177 9.35 -17.57 8.62
CA PHE A 177 9.45 -16.56 9.66
C PHE A 177 9.10 -17.12 11.04
N GLN A 178 8.02 -17.90 11.16
CA GLN A 178 7.61 -18.53 12.41
C GLN A 178 8.68 -19.48 12.97
N GLU A 179 9.29 -20.33 12.13
CA GLU A 179 10.41 -21.20 12.52
C GLU A 179 11.58 -20.39 13.10
N SER A 180 11.97 -19.30 12.41
CA SER A 180 13.09 -18.46 12.85
C SER A 180 12.80 -17.68 14.14
N ASN A 181 11.56 -17.23 14.33
CA ASN A 181 11.20 -16.42 15.50
C ASN A 181 10.99 -17.28 16.76
N THR A 182 10.48 -18.51 16.61
CA THR A 182 10.42 -19.48 17.71
C THR A 182 11.83 -19.79 18.21
N SER A 183 12.80 -19.93 17.29
CA SER A 183 14.21 -20.17 17.61
C SER A 183 14.92 -18.99 18.30
N ILE A 184 14.41 -17.75 18.15
CA ILE A 184 14.97 -16.54 18.78
C ILE A 184 14.37 -16.32 20.17
N HIS A 185 13.15 -16.78 20.42
CA HIS A 185 12.51 -16.68 21.74
C HIS A 185 12.86 -17.84 22.69
N ASP A 186 13.35 -18.97 22.17
CA ASP A 186 13.75 -20.15 22.95
C ASP A 186 15.27 -20.21 23.26
N ALA A 187 16.03 -19.14 22.98
CA ALA A 187 17.48 -19.01 23.25
C ALA A 187 17.78 -17.85 24.20
#